data_AF-A0A9D9UG15-F1
#
_entry.id   AF-A0A9D9UG15-F1
#
_cell.length_a   1.000
_cell.length_b   1.000
_cell.length_c   1.000
_cell.angle_alpha   90.00
_cell.angle_beta   90.00
_cell.angle_gamma   90.00
#
_symmetry.space_group_name_H-M   'P 1'
#
loop_
_entity.id
_entity.type
_entity.pdbx_description
1 polymer ?
#
loop_
_entity_poly.entity_id
_entity_poly.type
_entity_poly.pdbx_seq_one_letter_code
_entity_poly.pdbx_strand_id
1 'polypeptide(L)'
;MLQSVGWGLLSVFLVISVGISFPLLNNILEASHWWSFPGCLIIIIVLDVYRKDKLFLRTIFRDHKTLLVYLAVEYTLVTIPIWLYQLFNNLETAFIILMSCWLVAWLSRYFTNREHTSTKKTLKFIPISLFELKFFIERNPISWSLFWLTGVTSMIHIGIYIFWMFILLMSIPELFRYYESRDMLHWKNGFVFDKIRKYTTVFFLITLVHTLTAFFFHTDMYLVVSYLNLCLFSAIILNIVMKYAGYSPLFHAGAVSNINGILTIIMLFPGGVIITIGYSMWKYFEAEKNLKTFYA
;
A
#
# COMPACT_ATOMS: atom_id res chain seq x y z
N MET A 1 8.28 -12.99 -24.89
CA MET A 1 7.00 -12.47 -25.41
C MET A 1 5.89 -12.39 -24.36
N LEU A 2 5.75 -13.33 -23.42
CA LEU A 2 4.70 -13.25 -22.37
C LEU A 2 4.91 -12.14 -21.31
N GLN A 3 6.14 -11.65 -21.10
CA GLN A 3 6.40 -10.52 -20.18
C GLN A 3 5.97 -9.15 -20.72
N SER A 4 5.92 -8.94 -22.03
CA SER A 4 5.51 -7.64 -22.61
C SER A 4 3.99 -7.48 -22.67
N VAL A 5 3.26 -8.59 -22.85
CA VAL A 5 1.79 -8.62 -22.83
C VAL A 5 1.25 -8.31 -21.42
N GLY A 6 1.95 -8.76 -20.37
CA GLY A 6 1.58 -8.49 -18.98
C GLY A 6 1.58 -7.02 -18.61
N TRP A 7 2.55 -6.24 -19.09
CA TRP A 7 2.59 -4.79 -18.85
C TRP A 7 1.50 -4.03 -19.60
N GLY A 8 1.19 -4.43 -20.84
CA GLY A 8 0.08 -3.85 -21.62
C GLY A 8 -1.29 -4.14 -21.02
N LEU A 9 -1.53 -5.37 -20.54
CA LEU A 9 -2.75 -5.73 -19.83
C LEU A 9 -2.84 -5.04 -18.46
N LEU A 10 -1.73 -4.85 -17.75
CA LEU A 10 -1.70 -4.18 -16.46
C LEU A 10 -1.92 -2.66 -16.59
N SER A 11 -1.40 -2.03 -17.65
CA SER A 11 -1.68 -0.63 -17.95
C SER A 11 -3.10 -0.43 -18.46
N VAL A 12 -3.63 -1.32 -19.30
CA VAL A 12 -5.06 -1.32 -19.67
C VAL A 12 -5.94 -1.55 -18.44
N PHE A 13 -5.59 -2.48 -17.55
CA PHE A 13 -6.30 -2.72 -16.30
C PHE A 13 -6.24 -1.52 -15.36
N LEU A 14 -5.10 -0.82 -15.25
CA LEU A 14 -4.97 0.43 -14.47
C LEU A 14 -5.78 1.57 -15.10
N VAL A 15 -5.75 1.73 -16.41
CA VAL A 15 -6.54 2.74 -17.16
C VAL A 15 -8.04 2.48 -16.97
N ILE A 16 -8.46 1.22 -17.06
CA ILE A 16 -9.86 0.82 -16.85
C ILE A 16 -10.24 0.96 -15.37
N SER A 17 -9.41 0.51 -14.43
CA SER A 17 -9.74 0.58 -13.00
C SER A 17 -9.72 2.02 -12.48
N VAL A 18 -8.75 2.86 -12.86
CA VAL A 18 -8.74 4.30 -12.54
C VAL A 18 -9.87 5.02 -13.28
N GLY A 19 -10.12 4.68 -14.55
CA GLY A 19 -11.20 5.25 -15.35
C GLY A 19 -12.60 4.89 -14.89
N ILE A 20 -12.79 3.74 -14.24
CA ILE A 20 -14.06 3.33 -13.63
C ILE A 20 -14.16 3.87 -12.19
N SER A 21 -13.07 3.79 -11.41
CA SER A 21 -13.09 4.21 -10.00
C SER A 21 -13.16 5.71 -9.82
N PHE A 22 -12.60 6.52 -10.72
CA PHE A 22 -12.57 7.98 -10.58
C PHE A 22 -13.95 8.62 -10.80
N PRO A 23 -14.73 8.29 -11.85
CA PRO A 23 -16.12 8.74 -11.98
C PRO A 23 -17.00 8.23 -10.84
N LEU A 24 -16.76 7.00 -10.39
CA LEU A 24 -17.52 6.39 -9.30
C LEU A 24 -17.24 7.09 -7.96
N LEU A 25 -15.97 7.45 -7.68
CA LEU A 25 -15.57 8.29 -6.55
C LEU A 25 -16.15 9.71 -6.67
N ASN A 26 -16.08 10.32 -7.85
CA ASN A 26 -16.60 11.67 -8.07
C ASN A 26 -18.12 11.74 -7.87
N ASN A 27 -18.84 10.72 -8.34
CA ASN A 27 -20.28 10.60 -8.15
C ASN A 27 -20.67 10.24 -6.71
N ILE A 28 -19.89 9.40 -6.01
CA ILE A 28 -20.14 9.08 -4.60
C ILE A 28 -19.87 10.28 -3.69
N LEU A 29 -18.87 11.09 -4.01
CA LEU A 29 -18.44 12.22 -3.19
C LEU A 29 -19.15 13.53 -3.54
N GLU A 30 -20.02 13.56 -4.56
CA GLU A 30 -20.59 14.77 -5.16
C GLU A 30 -19.54 15.88 -5.37
N ALA A 31 -18.31 15.47 -5.69
CA ALA A 31 -17.19 16.40 -5.69
C ALA A 31 -17.26 17.31 -6.90
N SER A 32 -17.03 18.62 -6.68
CA SER A 32 -16.90 19.58 -7.77
C SER A 32 -15.84 19.12 -8.78
N HIS A 33 -16.13 19.25 -10.08
CA HIS A 33 -15.21 18.85 -11.16
C HIS A 33 -13.79 19.43 -11.00
N TRP A 34 -13.67 20.59 -10.35
CA TRP A 34 -12.40 21.25 -10.03
C TRP A 34 -11.46 20.42 -9.16
N TRP A 35 -11.97 19.48 -8.35
CA TRP A 35 -11.15 18.59 -7.52
C TRP A 35 -10.36 17.55 -8.33
N SER A 36 -10.71 17.35 -9.60
CA SER A 36 -10.00 16.41 -10.47
C SER A 36 -8.59 16.90 -10.83
N PHE A 37 -8.41 18.21 -10.95
CA PHE A 37 -7.12 18.82 -11.19
C PHE A 37 -6.10 18.57 -10.06
N PRO A 38 -6.36 18.96 -8.80
CA PRO A 38 -5.41 18.73 -7.71
C PRO A 38 -5.16 17.23 -7.47
N GLY A 39 -6.17 16.37 -7.67
CA GLY A 39 -6.00 14.92 -7.62
C GLY A 39 -5.00 14.40 -8.65
N CYS A 40 -5.17 14.77 -9.94
CA CYS A 40 -4.22 14.43 -10.99
C CYS A 40 -2.81 14.97 -10.71
N LEU A 41 -2.71 16.21 -10.27
CA LEU A 41 -1.43 16.87 -9.99
C LEU A 41 -0.66 16.14 -8.88
N ILE A 42 -1.36 15.74 -7.81
CA ILE A 42 -0.76 14.92 -6.72
C ILE A 42 -0.27 13.58 -7.27
N ILE A 43 -1.07 12.87 -8.08
CA ILE A 43 -0.70 11.57 -8.65
C ILE A 43 0.59 11.70 -9.47
N ILE A 44 0.66 12.68 -10.37
CA ILE A 44 1.83 12.86 -11.26
C ILE A 44 3.07 13.25 -10.45
N ILE A 45 2.95 14.17 -9.47
CA ILE A 45 4.08 14.56 -8.62
C ILE A 45 4.61 13.36 -7.82
N VAL A 46 3.71 12.56 -7.23
CA VAL A 46 4.11 11.37 -6.47
C VAL A 46 4.82 10.38 -7.38
N LEU A 47 4.29 10.11 -8.58
CA LEU A 47 4.94 9.24 -9.57
C LEU A 47 6.32 9.76 -9.95
N ASP A 48 6.46 11.05 -10.22
CA ASP A 48 7.74 11.65 -10.59
C ASP A 48 8.76 11.60 -9.45
N VAL A 49 8.36 11.90 -8.21
CA VAL A 49 9.27 11.90 -7.04
C VAL A 49 9.79 10.49 -6.72
N TYR A 50 8.94 9.46 -6.83
CA TYR A 50 9.34 8.08 -6.51
C TYR A 50 10.01 7.34 -7.68
N ARG A 51 10.22 8.02 -8.81
CA ARG A 51 10.77 7.43 -10.03
C ARG A 51 12.26 7.09 -9.89
N LYS A 52 12.59 5.80 -9.87
CA LYS A 52 13.96 5.30 -9.66
C LYS A 52 14.84 5.36 -10.91
N ASP A 53 14.25 5.32 -12.09
CA ASP A 53 14.92 5.32 -13.40
C ASP A 53 15.26 6.72 -13.92
N LYS A 54 14.97 7.81 -13.17
CA LYS A 54 15.30 9.19 -13.59
C LYS A 54 16.76 9.39 -14.00
N LEU A 55 17.69 8.78 -13.27
CA LEU A 55 19.12 8.84 -13.61
C LEU A 55 19.40 8.11 -14.92
N PHE A 56 18.79 6.94 -15.13
CA PHE A 56 18.90 6.18 -16.36
C PHE A 56 18.32 6.93 -17.57
N LEU A 57 17.15 7.57 -17.43
CA LEU A 57 16.55 8.37 -18.51
C LEU A 57 17.43 9.56 -18.89
N ARG A 58 18.10 10.21 -17.92
CA ARG A 58 19.08 11.27 -18.19
C ARG A 58 20.31 10.76 -18.95
N THR A 59 20.65 9.47 -18.84
CA THR A 59 21.74 8.87 -19.63
C THR A 59 21.33 8.54 -21.07
N ILE A 60 20.05 8.21 -21.31
CA ILE A 60 19.52 7.91 -22.65
C ILE A 60 19.22 9.20 -23.42
N PHE A 61 18.49 10.12 -22.80
CA PHE A 61 18.08 11.38 -23.42
C PHE A 61 19.17 12.43 -23.19
N ARG A 62 20.05 12.58 -24.19
CA ARG A 62 21.14 13.59 -24.15
C ARG A 62 20.62 15.03 -24.13
N ASP A 63 19.46 15.29 -24.74
CA ASP A 63 18.84 16.62 -24.76
C ASP A 63 17.66 16.72 -23.78
N HIS A 64 17.64 17.81 -23.00
CA HIS A 64 16.63 18.05 -21.98
C HIS A 64 15.23 18.18 -22.57
N LYS A 65 15.10 18.75 -23.78
CA LYS A 65 13.78 18.90 -24.43
C LYS A 65 13.18 17.53 -24.76
N THR A 66 14.01 16.59 -25.24
CA THR A 66 13.56 15.23 -25.55
C THR A 66 13.11 14.47 -24.30
N LEU A 67 13.82 14.65 -23.18
CA LEU A 67 13.41 14.09 -21.89
C LEU A 67 12.09 14.69 -21.39
N LEU A 68 11.91 16.01 -21.53
CA LEU A 68 10.68 16.70 -21.13
C LEU A 68 9.48 16.19 -21.92
N VAL A 69 9.60 16.09 -23.26
CA VAL A 69 8.52 15.57 -24.12
C VAL A 69 8.19 14.13 -23.75
N TYR A 70 9.20 13.29 -23.51
CA TYR A 70 9.00 11.92 -23.06
C TYR A 70 8.20 11.85 -21.75
N LEU A 71 8.59 12.62 -20.73
CA LEU A 71 7.90 12.69 -19.45
C LEU A 71 6.47 13.22 -19.58
N ALA A 72 6.27 14.27 -20.38
CA ALA A 72 4.95 14.85 -20.62
C ALA A 72 3.99 13.85 -21.30
N VAL A 73 4.49 13.10 -22.28
CA VAL A 73 3.72 12.03 -22.95
C VAL A 73 3.37 10.94 -21.95
N GLU A 74 4.34 10.49 -21.15
CA GLU A 74 4.11 9.45 -20.15
C GLU A 74 3.06 9.86 -19.11
N TYR A 75 3.14 11.07 -18.57
CA TYR A 75 2.15 11.58 -17.62
C TYR A 75 0.77 11.79 -18.26
N THR A 76 0.74 12.19 -19.53
CA THR A 76 -0.51 12.29 -20.29
C THR A 76 -1.14 10.91 -20.43
N LEU A 77 -0.36 9.88 -20.77
CA LEU A 77 -0.83 8.50 -20.87
C LEU A 77 -1.40 7.98 -19.55
N VAL A 78 -0.72 8.26 -18.44
CA VAL A 78 -1.18 7.87 -17.10
C VAL A 78 -2.50 8.54 -16.73
N THR A 79 -2.71 9.79 -17.14
CA THR A 79 -3.93 10.55 -16.82
C THR A 79 -5.05 10.42 -17.85
N ILE A 80 -4.86 9.63 -18.93
CA ILE A 80 -5.88 9.39 -19.98
C ILE A 80 -7.30 9.18 -19.45
N PRO A 81 -7.53 8.27 -18.48
CA PRO A 81 -8.89 8.01 -18.04
C PRO A 81 -9.57 9.24 -17.43
N ILE A 82 -8.79 10.06 -16.71
CA ILE A 82 -9.32 11.18 -15.93
C ILE A 82 -9.60 12.37 -16.85
N TRP A 83 -8.68 12.70 -17.77
CA TRP A 83 -8.92 13.82 -18.67
C TRP A 83 -9.95 13.48 -19.76
N LEU A 84 -10.05 12.22 -20.22
CA LEU A 84 -11.13 11.79 -21.11
C LEU A 84 -12.49 11.90 -20.42
N TYR A 85 -12.61 11.45 -19.17
CA TYR A 85 -13.85 11.64 -18.40
C TYR A 85 -14.21 13.12 -18.24
N GLN A 86 -13.22 13.97 -17.94
CA GLN A 86 -13.47 15.41 -17.84
C GLN A 86 -13.81 16.03 -19.20
N LEU A 87 -13.28 15.54 -20.32
CA LEU A 87 -13.61 16.07 -21.64
C LEU A 87 -15.11 16.01 -21.95
N PHE A 88 -15.81 14.99 -21.44
CA PHE A 88 -17.26 14.84 -21.60
C PHE A 88 -18.09 15.64 -20.56
N ASN A 89 -17.50 16.08 -19.45
CA ASN A 89 -18.22 16.76 -18.36
C ASN A 89 -17.89 18.25 -18.24
N ASN A 90 -16.60 18.60 -18.35
CA ASN A 90 -16.09 19.96 -18.32
C ASN A 90 -14.78 20.08 -19.11
N LEU A 91 -14.85 20.74 -20.26
CA LEU A 91 -13.71 20.88 -21.18
C LEU A 91 -12.55 21.69 -20.56
N GLU A 92 -12.83 22.67 -19.71
CA GLU A 92 -11.81 23.50 -19.07
C GLU A 92 -10.93 22.68 -18.11
N THR A 93 -11.55 21.84 -17.27
CA THR A 93 -10.80 21.00 -16.32
C THR A 93 -9.94 19.95 -17.05
N ALA A 94 -10.41 19.43 -18.19
CA ALA A 94 -9.63 18.52 -19.04
C ALA A 94 -8.37 19.18 -19.59
N PHE A 95 -8.47 20.42 -20.09
CA PHE A 95 -7.32 21.19 -20.57
C PHE A 95 -6.33 21.51 -19.44
N ILE A 96 -6.83 21.86 -18.26
CA ILE A 96 -5.99 22.15 -17.09
C ILE A 96 -5.20 20.90 -16.67
N ILE A 97 -5.82 19.70 -16.69
CA ILE A 97 -5.13 18.44 -16.40
C ILE A 97 -4.02 18.16 -17.42
N LEU A 98 -4.25 18.38 -18.72
CA LEU A 98 -3.21 18.23 -19.74
C LEU A 98 -2.04 19.20 -19.50
N MET A 99 -2.34 20.46 -19.22
CA MET A 99 -1.31 21.46 -18.90
C MET A 99 -0.52 21.11 -17.64
N SER A 100 -1.16 20.47 -16.64
CA SER A 100 -0.49 20.00 -15.42
C SER A 100 0.55 18.93 -15.70
N CYS A 101 0.33 18.04 -16.69
CA CYS A 101 1.30 17.03 -17.09
C CYS A 101 2.59 17.68 -17.61
N TRP A 102 2.44 18.71 -18.45
CA TRP A 102 3.57 19.49 -18.97
C TRP A 102 4.29 20.27 -17.87
N LEU A 103 3.54 20.86 -16.94
CA LEU A 103 4.10 21.58 -15.80
C LEU A 103 4.94 20.66 -14.90
N VAL A 104 4.42 19.48 -14.55
CA VAL A 104 5.16 18.53 -13.70
C VAL A 104 6.36 17.95 -14.45
N ALA A 105 6.25 17.66 -15.75
CA ALA A 105 7.40 17.25 -16.57
C ALA A 105 8.51 18.30 -16.60
N TRP A 106 8.16 19.59 -16.67
CA TRP A 106 9.13 20.68 -16.58
C TRP A 106 9.74 20.80 -15.18
N LEU A 107 8.94 20.66 -14.12
CA LEU A 107 9.40 20.69 -12.73
C LEU A 107 10.24 19.47 -12.31
N SER A 108 10.13 18.34 -13.04
CA SER A 108 10.88 17.09 -12.81
C SER A 108 12.40 17.30 -12.68
N ARG A 109 12.95 18.35 -13.31
CA ARG A 109 14.37 18.70 -13.18
C ARG A 109 14.79 19.04 -11.74
N TYR A 110 13.88 19.63 -10.96
CA TYR A 110 14.12 20.04 -9.58
C TYR A 110 13.88 18.91 -8.59
N PHE A 111 13.04 17.93 -8.95
CA PHE A 111 12.84 16.72 -8.18
C PHE A 111 14.03 15.76 -8.39
N THR A 112 15.18 16.15 -7.84
CA THR A 112 16.41 15.35 -7.87
C THR A 112 16.27 14.16 -6.93
N ASN A 113 16.56 12.95 -7.44
CA ASN A 113 16.76 11.78 -6.59
C ASN A 113 17.92 12.10 -5.65
N ARG A 114 17.60 12.38 -4.38
CA ARG A 114 18.61 12.28 -3.32
C ARG A 114 19.17 10.87 -3.45
N GLU A 115 20.43 10.75 -3.82
CA GLU A 115 21.17 9.52 -3.56
C GLU A 115 20.88 9.18 -2.10
N HIS A 116 20.33 7.99 -1.87
CA HIS A 116 20.11 7.49 -0.53
C HIS A 116 21.48 7.25 0.13
N THR A 117 22.18 8.32 0.50
CA THR A 117 23.15 8.33 1.59
C THR A 117 22.35 8.29 2.89
N SER A 118 21.59 7.21 3.08
CA SER A 118 20.86 7.01 4.32
C SER A 118 21.86 6.57 5.38
N THR A 119 22.42 7.52 6.12
CA THR A 119 22.62 7.27 7.55
C THR A 119 21.23 6.94 8.10
N LYS A 120 20.93 5.63 8.23
CA LYS A 120 19.63 5.15 8.73
C LYS A 120 19.41 5.76 10.10
N LYS A 121 18.54 6.76 10.20
CA LYS A 121 18.05 7.23 11.50
C LYS A 121 17.19 6.12 12.06
N THR A 122 17.72 5.37 13.01
CA THR A 122 17.02 4.27 13.64
C THR A 122 15.99 4.81 14.63
N LEU A 123 14.73 4.40 14.48
CA LEU A 123 13.67 4.71 15.42
C LEU A 123 13.91 3.89 16.70
N LYS A 124 14.34 4.55 17.77
CA LYS A 124 14.61 3.89 19.07
C LYS A 124 13.33 3.45 19.79
N PHE A 125 12.18 4.05 19.46
CA PHE A 125 10.91 3.81 20.14
C PHE A 125 10.28 2.45 19.79
N ILE A 126 10.52 1.92 18.58
CA ILE A 126 9.98 0.62 18.15
C ILE A 126 10.98 -0.48 18.54
N PRO A 127 10.58 -1.47 19.35
CA PRO A 127 11.46 -2.53 19.78
C PRO A 127 11.89 -3.38 18.57
N ILE A 128 13.12 -3.91 18.64
CA ILE A 128 13.68 -4.71 17.54
C ILE A 128 12.92 -6.04 17.32
N SER A 129 12.15 -6.52 18.30
CA SER A 129 11.24 -7.66 18.12
C SER A 129 10.10 -7.40 17.13
N LEU A 130 9.89 -6.13 16.74
CA LEU A 130 8.93 -5.70 15.73
C LEU A 130 9.67 -5.13 14.52
N PHE A 131 10.78 -5.75 14.13
CA PHE A 131 11.66 -5.20 13.10
C PHE A 131 10.92 -4.95 11.79
N GLU A 132 9.93 -5.77 11.41
CA GLU A 132 9.17 -5.55 10.18
C GLU A 132 8.50 -4.17 10.19
N LEU A 133 7.82 -3.85 11.28
CA LEU A 133 7.13 -2.57 11.44
C LEU A 133 8.13 -1.42 11.50
N LYS A 134 9.23 -1.63 12.24
CA LYS A 134 10.31 -0.64 12.34
C LYS A 134 10.89 -0.30 10.97
N PHE A 135 11.31 -1.30 10.19
CA PHE A 135 11.90 -1.09 8.87
C PHE A 135 10.90 -0.47 7.89
N PHE A 136 9.63 -0.87 7.97
CA PHE A 136 8.60 -0.35 7.08
C PHE A 136 8.32 1.14 7.34
N ILE A 137 8.32 1.58 8.61
CA ILE A 137 8.20 3.00 8.97
C ILE A 137 9.48 3.77 8.65
N GLU A 138 10.66 3.24 8.99
CA GLU A 138 11.95 3.89 8.72
C GLU A 138 12.21 4.13 7.23
N ARG A 139 11.66 3.27 6.35
CA ARG A 139 11.81 3.41 4.91
C ARG A 139 11.10 4.65 4.37
N ASN A 140 9.94 5.02 4.92
CA ASN A 140 9.13 6.16 4.47
C ASN A 140 8.36 6.81 5.64
N PRO A 141 9.03 7.51 6.57
CA PRO A 141 8.39 8.03 7.78
C PRO A 141 7.35 9.12 7.48
N ILE A 142 7.58 9.94 6.45
CA ILE A 142 6.65 11.00 6.03
C ILE A 142 5.36 10.37 5.48
N SER A 143 5.47 9.37 4.60
CA SER A 143 4.30 8.68 4.04
C SER A 143 3.46 8.02 5.12
N TRP A 144 4.10 7.41 6.12
CA TRP A 144 3.41 6.83 7.28
C TRP A 144 2.70 7.86 8.15
N SER A 145 3.35 9.00 8.38
CA SER A 145 2.76 10.09 9.17
C SER A 145 1.54 10.68 8.46
N LEU A 146 1.65 10.92 7.15
CA LEU A 146 0.54 11.40 6.32
C LEU A 146 -0.60 10.36 6.27
N PHE A 147 -0.27 9.09 6.10
CA PHE A 147 -1.26 8.00 6.12
C PHE A 147 -1.99 7.91 7.46
N TRP A 148 -1.29 8.11 8.59
CA TRP A 148 -1.95 8.11 9.89
C TRP A 148 -2.89 9.33 10.03
N LEU A 149 -2.47 10.52 9.57
CA LEU A 149 -3.31 11.72 9.59
C LEU A 149 -4.56 11.62 8.70
N THR A 150 -4.50 10.93 7.55
CA THR A 150 -5.69 10.69 6.73
C THR A 150 -6.69 9.74 7.40
N GLY A 151 -6.26 8.94 8.39
CA GLY A 151 -7.17 8.18 9.22
C GLY A 151 -8.07 9.09 10.05
N VAL A 152 -7.55 10.21 10.58
CA VAL A 152 -8.30 11.13 11.45
C VAL A 152 -9.45 11.81 10.69
N THR A 153 -9.29 12.04 9.39
CA THR A 153 -10.37 12.62 8.55
C THR A 153 -11.52 11.65 8.30
N SER A 154 -11.44 10.40 8.76
CA SER A 154 -12.56 9.44 8.78
C SER A 154 -13.81 9.96 9.50
N MET A 155 -13.67 10.91 10.43
CA MET A 155 -14.81 11.55 11.08
C MET A 155 -15.76 12.25 10.10
N ILE A 156 -15.27 12.66 8.92
CA ILE A 156 -16.06 13.39 7.93
C ILE A 156 -16.94 12.44 7.11
N HIS A 157 -16.40 11.31 6.67
CA HIS A 157 -17.12 10.37 5.81
C HIS A 157 -16.58 8.94 6.00
N ILE A 158 -17.48 7.97 6.16
CA ILE A 158 -17.13 6.56 6.38
C ILE A 158 -16.27 5.97 5.26
N GLY A 159 -16.45 6.43 4.02
CA GLY A 159 -15.63 6.01 2.87
C GLY A 159 -14.13 6.27 3.05
N ILE A 160 -13.76 7.32 3.80
CA ILE A 160 -12.35 7.61 4.12
C ILE A 160 -11.79 6.53 5.06
N TYR A 161 -12.57 6.10 6.06
CA TYR A 161 -12.19 4.99 6.95
C TYR A 161 -12.03 3.68 6.18
N ILE A 162 -12.98 3.37 5.29
CA ILE A 162 -12.92 2.16 4.45
C ILE A 162 -11.66 2.17 3.60
N PHE A 163 -11.38 3.29 2.92
CA PHE A 163 -10.18 3.44 2.09
C PHE A 163 -8.89 3.36 2.91
N TRP A 164 -8.86 3.99 4.08
CA TRP A 164 -7.73 3.94 5.01
C TRP A 164 -7.44 2.52 5.48
N MET A 165 -8.47 1.79 5.93
CA MET A 165 -8.35 0.39 6.32
C MET A 165 -7.93 -0.51 5.16
N PHE A 166 -8.44 -0.25 3.96
CA PHE A 166 -8.05 -0.98 2.76
C PHE A 166 -6.55 -0.82 2.44
N ILE A 167 -6.02 0.41 2.47
CA ILE A 167 -4.59 0.66 2.28
C ILE A 167 -3.77 -0.04 3.38
N LEU A 168 -4.20 0.08 4.64
CA LEU A 168 -3.50 -0.58 5.75
C LEU A 168 -3.45 -2.10 5.54
N LEU A 169 -4.58 -2.71 5.18
CA LEU A 169 -4.69 -4.14 4.90
C LEU A 169 -3.75 -4.58 3.78
N MET A 170 -3.74 -3.84 2.66
CA MET A 170 -2.88 -4.14 1.51
C MET A 170 -1.38 -3.95 1.80
N SER A 171 -1.03 -3.17 2.83
CA SER A 171 0.35 -2.98 3.27
C SER A 171 0.90 -4.15 4.12
N ILE A 172 0.02 -4.98 4.72
CA ILE A 172 0.41 -6.05 5.63
C ILE A 172 1.32 -7.10 4.94
N PRO A 173 1.04 -7.59 3.72
CA PRO A 173 1.96 -8.50 3.02
C PRO A 173 3.37 -7.95 2.79
N GLU A 174 3.48 -6.67 2.43
CA GLU A 174 4.78 -6.04 2.21
C GLU A 174 5.54 -5.84 3.54
N LEU A 175 4.82 -5.60 4.65
CA LEU A 175 5.39 -5.52 5.99
C LEU A 175 6.18 -6.80 6.34
N PHE A 176 5.58 -7.96 6.09
CA PHE A 176 6.12 -9.25 6.50
C PHE A 176 7.08 -9.90 5.49
N ARG A 177 7.43 -9.20 4.41
CA ARG A 177 8.23 -9.71 3.29
C ARG A 177 9.62 -10.24 3.66
N TYR A 178 10.31 -9.59 4.61
CA TYR A 178 11.70 -9.92 4.94
C TYR A 178 11.79 -10.87 6.12
N TYR A 179 12.64 -11.89 6.04
CA TYR A 179 12.87 -12.83 7.13
C TYR A 179 13.78 -12.28 8.23
N GLU A 180 13.58 -12.79 9.45
CA GLU A 180 14.46 -12.53 10.59
C GLU A 180 15.72 -13.38 10.53
N SER A 181 16.78 -12.92 11.21
CA SER A 181 17.92 -13.77 11.50
C SER A 181 17.51 -14.94 12.40
N ARG A 182 18.25 -16.04 12.31
CA ARG A 182 18.00 -17.23 13.14
C ARG A 182 18.05 -16.89 14.63
N ASP A 183 18.98 -16.04 15.03
CA ASP A 183 19.16 -15.62 16.44
C ASP A 183 17.88 -15.03 17.04
N MET A 184 17.09 -14.28 16.26
CA MET A 184 15.84 -13.68 16.73
C MET A 184 14.78 -14.71 17.04
N LEU A 185 14.78 -15.86 16.35
CA LEU A 185 13.85 -16.95 16.62
C LEU A 185 14.09 -17.51 18.03
N HIS A 186 15.37 -17.65 18.43
CA HIS A 186 15.76 -18.20 19.73
C HIS A 186 15.47 -17.27 20.93
N TRP A 187 14.97 -16.05 20.71
CA TRP A 187 14.71 -15.12 21.80
C TRP A 187 13.59 -15.54 22.74
N LYS A 188 12.63 -16.36 22.28
CA LYS A 188 11.48 -16.75 23.11
C LYS A 188 10.84 -18.07 22.68
N ASN A 189 10.47 -18.88 23.66
CA ASN A 189 9.63 -20.06 23.46
C ASN A 189 8.22 -19.65 22.98
N GLY A 190 7.66 -20.37 22.01
CA GLY A 190 6.36 -20.02 21.41
C GLY A 190 6.43 -18.73 20.59
N PHE A 191 7.49 -18.60 19.80
CA PHE A 191 7.83 -17.40 19.04
C PHE A 191 6.67 -16.88 18.16
N VAL A 192 5.97 -17.76 17.45
CA VAL A 192 4.87 -17.38 16.54
C VAL A 192 3.75 -16.73 17.32
N PHE A 193 3.32 -17.35 18.43
CA PHE A 193 2.25 -16.82 19.26
C PHE A 193 2.62 -15.48 19.92
N ASP A 194 3.83 -15.35 20.46
CA ASP A 194 4.30 -14.08 21.02
C ASP A 194 4.31 -12.98 19.96
N LYS A 195 4.70 -13.33 18.73
CA LYS A 195 4.72 -12.40 17.60
C LYS A 195 3.32 -11.96 17.19
N ILE A 196 2.38 -12.90 17.06
CA ILE A 196 0.96 -12.59 16.82
C ILE A 196 0.46 -11.62 17.90
N ARG A 197 0.67 -11.94 19.18
CA ARG A 197 0.23 -11.10 20.29
C ARG A 197 0.79 -9.67 20.20
N LYS A 198 2.11 -9.53 19.98
CA LYS A 198 2.77 -8.22 19.90
C LYS A 198 2.24 -7.40 18.72
N TYR A 199 2.14 -8.00 17.53
CA TYR A 199 1.64 -7.30 16.34
C TYR A 199 0.17 -6.92 16.48
N THR A 200 -0.70 -7.83 16.95
CA THR A 200 -2.10 -7.53 17.21
C THR A 200 -2.25 -6.38 18.20
N THR A 201 -1.46 -6.36 19.29
CA THR A 201 -1.48 -5.27 20.28
C THR A 201 -1.08 -3.93 19.66
N VAL A 202 0.00 -3.90 18.87
CA VAL A 202 0.48 -2.66 18.25
C VAL A 202 -0.48 -2.14 17.19
N PHE A 203 -1.00 -3.02 16.33
CA PHE A 203 -1.97 -2.61 15.31
C PHE A 203 -3.29 -2.18 15.94
N PHE A 204 -3.73 -2.82 17.03
CA PHE A 204 -4.87 -2.34 17.81
C PHE A 204 -4.64 -0.90 18.29
N LEU A 205 -3.48 -0.58 18.88
CA LEU A 205 -3.18 0.79 19.30
C LEU A 205 -3.14 1.78 18.13
N ILE A 206 -2.58 1.38 16.97
CA ILE A 206 -2.51 2.22 15.76
C ILE A 206 -3.91 2.52 15.22
N THR A 207 -4.80 1.54 15.20
CA THR A 207 -6.17 1.71 14.66
C THR A 207 -7.16 2.23 15.70
N LEU A 208 -6.86 2.14 17.00
CA LEU A 208 -7.82 2.44 18.08
C LEU A 208 -8.48 3.81 17.92
N VAL A 209 -7.69 4.87 17.78
CA VAL A 209 -8.22 6.25 17.68
C VAL A 209 -9.15 6.37 16.48
N HIS A 210 -8.74 5.84 15.32
CA HIS A 210 -9.50 5.88 14.07
C HIS A 210 -10.79 5.04 14.11
N THR A 211 -10.72 3.88 14.75
CA THR A 211 -11.86 2.99 14.95
C THR A 211 -12.87 3.64 15.90
N LEU A 212 -12.40 4.27 16.99
CA LEU A 212 -13.28 4.99 17.91
C LEU A 212 -13.94 6.21 17.26
N THR A 213 -13.19 6.99 16.46
CA THR A 213 -13.78 8.09 15.69
C THR A 213 -14.82 7.58 14.70
N ALA A 214 -14.53 6.48 13.99
CA ALA A 214 -15.49 5.89 13.07
C ALA A 214 -16.76 5.40 13.78
N PHE A 215 -16.63 4.72 14.93
CA PHE A 215 -17.80 4.30 15.72
C PHE A 215 -18.61 5.47 16.26
N PHE A 216 -17.97 6.56 16.68
CA PHE A 216 -18.65 7.70 17.28
C PHE A 216 -19.39 8.55 16.23
N PHE A 217 -18.78 8.79 15.07
CA PHE A 217 -19.36 9.65 14.03
C PHE A 217 -20.23 8.89 13.01
N HIS A 218 -20.06 7.57 12.86
CA HIS A 218 -20.79 6.72 11.91
C HIS A 218 -21.41 5.51 12.61
N THR A 219 -22.22 5.76 13.65
CA THR A 219 -22.79 4.73 14.54
C THR A 219 -23.57 3.64 13.82
N ASP A 220 -24.23 4.01 12.75
CA ASP A 220 -25.06 3.20 11.85
C ASP A 220 -24.22 2.20 11.02
N MET A 221 -22.91 2.43 10.89
CA MET A 221 -21.97 1.60 10.13
C MET A 221 -21.07 0.73 11.03
N TYR A 222 -21.43 0.53 12.29
CA TYR A 222 -20.61 -0.20 13.27
C TYR A 222 -20.21 -1.62 12.82
N LEU A 223 -21.07 -2.32 12.07
CA LEU A 223 -20.77 -3.65 11.53
C LEU A 223 -19.65 -3.59 10.49
N VAL A 224 -19.66 -2.58 9.61
CA VAL A 224 -18.63 -2.39 8.58
C VAL A 224 -17.28 -2.09 9.24
N VAL A 225 -17.29 -1.19 10.23
CA VAL A 225 -16.08 -0.84 11.02
C VAL A 225 -15.51 -2.07 11.73
N SER A 226 -16.37 -2.86 12.36
CA SER A 226 -15.98 -4.10 13.06
C SER A 226 -15.43 -5.14 12.09
N TYR A 227 -16.08 -5.32 10.94
CA TYR A 227 -15.67 -6.27 9.91
C TYR A 227 -14.29 -5.93 9.32
N LEU A 228 -14.02 -4.65 9.02
CA LEU A 228 -12.70 -4.22 8.53
C LEU A 228 -11.59 -4.44 9.56
N ASN A 229 -11.86 -4.21 10.85
CA ASN A 229 -10.91 -4.54 11.91
C ASN A 229 -10.65 -6.06 11.99
N LEU A 230 -11.70 -6.88 11.88
CA LEU A 230 -11.57 -8.34 11.85
C LEU A 230 -10.69 -8.78 10.66
N CYS A 231 -10.87 -8.18 9.47
CA CYS A 231 -10.05 -8.43 8.31
C CYS A 231 -8.58 -8.06 8.57
N LEU A 232 -8.32 -6.88 9.13
CA LEU A 232 -6.97 -6.42 9.47
C LEU A 232 -6.25 -7.39 10.41
N PHE A 233 -6.89 -7.77 11.52
CA PHE A 233 -6.27 -8.69 12.48
C PHE A 233 -6.09 -10.10 11.88
N SER A 234 -7.04 -10.56 11.07
CA SER A 234 -6.90 -11.83 10.35
C SER A 234 -5.74 -11.80 9.35
N ALA A 235 -5.53 -10.68 8.64
CA ALA A 235 -4.38 -10.51 7.74
C ALA A 235 -3.07 -10.56 8.50
N ILE A 236 -2.96 -9.89 9.65
CA ILE A 236 -1.74 -9.91 10.48
C ILE A 236 -1.42 -11.35 10.90
N ILE A 237 -2.42 -12.09 11.39
CA ILE A 237 -2.25 -13.49 11.80
C ILE A 237 -1.81 -14.33 10.59
N LEU A 238 -2.53 -14.26 9.47
CA LEU A 238 -2.22 -14.99 8.24
C LEU A 238 -0.77 -14.77 7.80
N ASN A 239 -0.34 -13.51 7.76
CA ASN A 239 0.98 -13.12 7.29
C ASN A 239 2.10 -13.68 8.18
N ILE A 240 1.90 -13.62 9.50
CA ILE A 240 2.85 -14.18 10.46
C ILE A 240 2.94 -15.70 10.29
N VAL A 241 1.81 -16.41 10.31
CA VAL A 241 1.84 -17.88 10.24
C VAL A 241 2.37 -18.39 8.90
N MET A 242 2.02 -17.73 7.79
CA MET A 242 2.52 -18.10 6.46
C MET A 242 4.03 -17.90 6.34
N LYS A 243 4.54 -16.79 6.88
CA LYS A 243 5.97 -16.53 6.93
C LYS A 243 6.73 -17.63 7.66
N TYR A 244 6.25 -18.07 8.82
CA TYR A 244 6.97 -19.07 9.62
C TYR A 244 6.72 -20.51 9.18
N ALA A 245 5.57 -20.81 8.58
CA ALA A 245 5.32 -22.10 7.94
C ALA A 245 6.30 -22.36 6.78
N GLY A 246 6.59 -21.32 5.99
CA GLY A 246 7.53 -21.39 4.86
C GLY A 246 8.96 -20.92 5.18
N TYR A 247 9.32 -20.71 6.45
CA TYR A 247 10.63 -20.17 6.81
C TYR A 247 11.75 -21.13 6.41
N SER A 248 12.68 -20.62 5.60
CA SER A 248 13.95 -21.28 5.29
C SER A 248 15.07 -20.25 5.37
N PRO A 249 16.15 -20.49 6.14
CA PRO A 249 17.24 -19.54 6.28
C PRO A 249 18.06 -19.35 4.99
N LEU A 250 17.89 -20.23 3.99
CA LEU A 250 18.70 -20.27 2.77
C LEU A 250 17.97 -19.73 1.52
N PHE A 251 16.64 -19.73 1.49
CA PHE A 251 15.88 -19.36 0.29
C PHE A 251 14.72 -18.40 0.60
N HIS A 252 14.64 -17.30 -0.16
CA HIS A 252 13.47 -16.44 -0.16
C HIS A 252 12.33 -17.11 -0.94
N ALA A 253 11.42 -17.78 -0.25
CA ALA A 253 10.27 -18.44 -0.89
C ALA A 253 9.24 -17.39 -1.38
N GLY A 254 9.42 -16.88 -2.61
CA GLY A 254 8.48 -15.93 -3.24
C GLY A 254 7.06 -16.47 -3.45
N ALA A 255 6.87 -17.80 -3.49
CA ALA A 255 5.57 -18.44 -3.66
C ALA A 255 4.59 -18.18 -2.50
N VAL A 256 5.10 -17.98 -1.28
CA VAL A 256 4.30 -17.66 -0.09
C VAL A 256 3.63 -16.28 -0.24
N SER A 257 4.23 -15.37 -1.01
CA SER A 257 3.74 -14.00 -1.20
C SER A 257 2.44 -13.92 -2.02
N ASN A 258 2.28 -14.76 -3.05
CA ASN A 258 1.14 -14.68 -3.96
C ASN A 258 -0.16 -15.20 -3.32
N ILE A 259 -0.09 -16.36 -2.64
CA ILE A 259 -1.24 -16.95 -1.95
C ILE A 259 -1.73 -15.99 -0.85
N ASN A 260 -0.79 -15.41 -0.12
CA ASN A 260 -1.09 -14.45 0.95
C ASN A 260 -1.75 -13.18 0.43
N GLY A 261 -1.30 -12.64 -0.72
CA GLY A 261 -1.97 -11.51 -1.38
C GLY A 261 -3.40 -11.83 -1.81
N ILE A 262 -3.62 -13.00 -2.42
CA ILE A 262 -4.96 -13.46 -2.83
C ILE A 262 -5.89 -13.59 -1.62
N LEU A 263 -5.45 -14.26 -0.56
CA LEU A 263 -6.24 -14.40 0.67
C LEU A 263 -6.53 -13.04 1.35
N THR A 264 -5.60 -12.08 1.23
CA THR A 264 -5.77 -10.70 1.70
C THR A 264 -6.84 -9.92 0.93
N ILE A 265 -7.02 -10.21 -0.36
CA ILE A 265 -8.11 -9.64 -1.14
C ILE A 265 -9.43 -10.37 -0.83
N ILE A 266 -9.39 -11.72 -0.75
CA ILE A 266 -10.58 -12.55 -0.49
C ILE A 266 -11.25 -12.17 0.84
N MET A 267 -10.48 -11.87 1.87
CA MET A 267 -11.03 -11.50 3.19
C MET A 267 -11.90 -10.24 3.18
N LEU A 268 -11.80 -9.38 2.16
CA LEU A 268 -12.68 -8.21 2.03
C LEU A 268 -14.09 -8.58 1.57
N PHE A 269 -14.28 -9.73 0.93
CA PHE A 269 -15.60 -10.20 0.53
C PHE A 269 -16.31 -10.86 1.72
N PRO A 270 -17.65 -10.68 1.86
CA PRO A 270 -18.42 -11.30 2.92
C PRO A 270 -18.16 -12.81 3.01
N GLY A 271 -17.81 -13.29 4.22
CA GLY A 271 -17.48 -14.71 4.47
C GLY A 271 -16.04 -15.11 4.15
N GLY A 272 -15.32 -14.36 3.32
CA GLY A 272 -13.92 -14.64 2.97
C GLY A 272 -12.98 -14.61 4.16
N VAL A 273 -13.27 -13.76 5.17
CA VAL A 273 -12.49 -13.69 6.41
C VAL A 273 -12.51 -15.01 7.19
N ILE A 274 -13.61 -15.77 7.14
CA ILE A 274 -13.73 -17.07 7.83
C ILE A 274 -12.79 -18.09 7.19
N ILE A 275 -12.72 -18.11 5.85
CA ILE A 275 -11.78 -18.95 5.09
C ILE A 275 -10.35 -18.62 5.50
N THR A 276 -10.01 -17.33 5.55
CA THR A 276 -8.68 -16.85 5.94
C THR A 276 -8.32 -17.24 7.38
N ILE A 277 -9.26 -17.12 8.33
CA ILE A 277 -9.04 -17.54 9.71
C ILE A 277 -8.78 -19.04 9.79
N GLY A 278 -9.61 -19.87 9.14
CA GLY A 278 -9.43 -21.32 9.13
C GLY A 278 -8.09 -21.74 8.52
N TYR A 279 -7.71 -21.11 7.40
CA TYR A 279 -6.41 -21.35 6.77
C TYR A 279 -5.24 -20.91 7.67
N SER A 280 -5.39 -19.77 8.37
CA SER A 280 -4.38 -19.27 9.30
C SER A 280 -4.19 -20.21 10.50
N MET A 281 -5.27 -20.79 11.02
CA MET A 281 -5.19 -21.79 12.11
C MET A 281 -4.44 -23.04 11.66
N TRP A 282 -4.71 -23.55 10.45
CA TRP A 282 -3.97 -24.69 9.91
C TRP A 282 -2.47 -24.36 9.75
N LYS A 283 -2.15 -23.20 9.18
CA LYS A 283 -0.77 -22.75 8.98
C LYS A 283 -0.03 -22.45 10.29
N TYR A 284 -0.73 -22.09 11.35
CA TYR A 284 -0.14 -21.91 12.68
C TYR A 284 0.54 -23.20 13.18
N PHE A 285 -0.13 -24.35 13.05
CA PHE A 285 0.45 -25.64 13.45
C PHE A 285 1.67 -26.01 12.60
N GLU A 286 1.63 -25.71 11.31
CA GLU A 286 2.74 -25.93 10.39
C GLU A 286 3.94 -25.03 10.74
N ALA A 287 3.70 -23.76 11.07
CA ALA A 287 4.71 -22.81 11.52
C ALA A 287 5.41 -23.26 12.80
N GLU A 288 4.65 -23.68 13.81
CA GLU A 288 5.20 -24.19 15.08
C GLU A 288 6.01 -25.47 14.86
N LYS A 289 5.54 -26.39 13.99
CA LYS A 289 6.30 -27.60 13.63
C LYS A 289 7.60 -27.26 12.90
N ASN A 290 7.54 -26.34 11.93
CA ASN A 290 8.70 -25.92 11.16
C ASN A 290 9.77 -25.27 12.06
N LEU A 291 9.37 -24.31 12.90
CA LEU A 291 10.31 -23.63 13.79
C LEU A 291 10.97 -24.57 14.81
N LYS A 292 10.28 -25.60 15.30
CA LYS A 292 10.88 -26.63 16.17
C LYS A 292 12.08 -27.34 15.54
N THR A 293 12.12 -27.49 14.21
CA THR A 293 13.28 -28.09 13.53
C THR A 293 14.53 -27.22 13.59
N PHE A 294 14.38 -25.91 13.83
CA PHE A 294 15.48 -24.97 13.95
C PHE A 294 15.87 -24.69 15.41
N TYR A 295 15.02 -25.07 16.37
CA TYR A 295 15.29 -25.01 17.82
C TYR A 295 15.99 -26.26 18.37
N ALA A 296 15.97 -27.38 17.63
CA ALA A 296 16.67 -28.62 17.95
C ALA A 296 18.15 -28.55 17.55
#